data_AF-A0A914YFP4-F1
#
_entry.id   AF-A0A914YFP4-F1
#
_cell.length_a   1.000
_cell.length_b   1.000
_cell.length_c   1.000
_cell.angle_alpha   90.00
_cell.angle_beta   90.00
_cell.angle_gamma   90.00
#
_symmetry.space_group_name_H-M   'P 1'
#
loop_
_entity.id
_entity.type
_entity.pdbx_description
1 polymer ?
#
loop_
_entity_poly.entity_id
_entity_poly.type
_entity_poly.pdbx_seq_one_letter_code
_entity_poly.pdbx_strand_id
1 'polypeptide(L)'
;MCVTKYILCHSILSSKELVDDPKLFVEGASPNDVTQGILGNCWFVSACSALTHNEELLQKVIPEWETQEWDPSNKYCGIFRFRFWRFGEWIEIVIDDLLPTKDGKLLFARSKTDNEFWSALLEKAFAKLYGCYENLVGGQLSDALQDVSGGVAETISVKKILDGTKDKDEKLFHLIRGAFEKGALIVAAIAVSVFF
;
A
#
# COMPACT_ATOMS: atom_id res chain seq x y z
N MET A 1 9.64 -0.44 18.84
CA MET A 1 10.68 -1.03 17.98
C MET A 1 10.90 -0.04 16.84
N CYS A 2 12.07 0.59 16.76
CA CYS A 2 12.32 1.66 15.80
C CYS A 2 12.40 1.07 14.39
N VAL A 3 11.42 1.40 13.54
CA VAL A 3 11.27 0.90 12.15
C VAL A 3 12.29 1.55 11.20
N THR A 4 13.09 2.50 11.70
CA THR A 4 13.97 3.34 10.90
C THR A 4 15.44 3.02 11.14
N LYS A 5 16.02 2.17 10.29
CA LYS A 5 17.37 2.42 9.79
C LYS A 5 17.17 2.94 8.37
N TYR A 6 17.31 4.25 8.21
CA TYR A 6 17.53 4.89 6.92
C TYR A 6 18.32 6.16 7.21
N ILE A 7 19.56 6.22 6.70
CA ILE A 7 20.55 7.27 6.99
C ILE A 7 20.12 8.67 6.46
N LEU A 8 19.05 8.75 5.67
CA LEU A 8 18.54 10.00 5.07
C LEU A 8 17.48 10.73 5.92
N CYS A 9 16.95 10.09 6.96
CA CYS A 9 15.95 10.67 7.85
C CYS A 9 16.58 11.76 8.72
N HIS A 10 16.09 13.00 8.62
CA HIS A 10 16.55 14.11 9.47
C HIS A 10 15.70 14.23 10.73
N SER A 11 14.40 13.93 10.63
CA SER A 11 13.44 14.03 11.71
C SER A 11 12.37 12.96 11.60
N ILE A 12 11.85 12.56 12.76
CA ILE A 12 10.67 11.70 12.86
C ILE A 12 9.58 12.57 13.48
N LEU A 13 8.47 12.78 12.76
CA LEU A 13 7.40 13.70 13.15
C LEU A 13 6.06 12.97 13.15
N SER A 14 5.19 13.28 14.11
CA SER A 14 3.79 12.83 14.09
C SER A 14 3.00 13.57 13.01
N SER A 15 1.85 13.03 12.60
CA SER A 15 0.99 13.70 11.61
C SER A 15 0.53 15.09 12.05
N LYS A 16 0.32 15.30 13.36
CA LYS A 16 -0.03 16.61 13.94
C LYS A 16 1.12 17.62 13.96
N GLU A 17 2.36 17.16 13.91
CA GLU A 17 3.52 18.05 13.75
C GLU A 17 3.78 18.40 12.28
N LEU A 18 3.23 17.61 11.35
CA LEU A 18 3.35 17.83 9.92
C LEU A 18 2.28 18.77 9.37
N VAL A 19 1.02 18.60 9.82
CA VAL A 19 -0.14 19.38 9.36
C VAL A 19 -1.14 19.62 10.50
N ASP A 20 -1.94 20.68 10.38
CA ASP A 20 -2.89 21.10 11.43
C ASP A 20 -4.12 20.17 11.56
N ASP A 21 -4.64 19.63 10.46
CA ASP A 21 -5.84 18.77 10.40
C ASP A 21 -5.54 17.45 9.67
N PRO A 22 -4.72 16.55 10.25
CA PRO A 22 -4.43 15.27 9.63
C PRO A 22 -5.70 14.41 9.57
N LYS A 23 -5.82 13.64 8.48
CA LYS A 23 -6.89 12.69 8.21
C LYS A 23 -6.30 11.35 7.81
N LEU A 24 -6.98 10.27 8.17
CA LEU A 24 -6.65 8.94 7.70
C LEU A 24 -7.06 8.85 6.23
N PHE A 25 -8.31 9.21 5.93
CA PHE A 25 -8.83 9.29 4.56
C PHE A 25 -9.45 10.66 4.27
N VAL A 26 -9.26 11.15 3.05
CA VAL A 26 -9.92 12.36 2.53
C VAL A 26 -10.76 11.98 1.34
N GLU A 27 -12.08 12.02 1.49
CA GLU A 27 -13.06 11.59 0.45
C GLU A 27 -12.99 10.09 0.10
N GLY A 28 -12.45 9.26 1.00
CA GLY A 28 -12.28 7.82 0.82
C GLY A 28 -10.89 7.45 0.32
N ALA A 29 -10.67 6.17 0.01
CA ALA A 29 -9.39 5.70 -0.52
C ALA A 29 -9.39 5.72 -2.05
N SER A 30 -8.34 6.28 -2.64
CA SER A 30 -8.16 6.46 -4.07
C SER A 30 -6.75 6.05 -4.51
N PRO A 31 -6.58 5.57 -5.74
CA PRO A 31 -5.25 5.30 -6.30
C PRO A 31 -4.30 6.50 -6.25
N ASN A 32 -4.84 7.73 -6.24
CA ASN A 32 -4.05 8.95 -6.18
C ASN A 32 -3.39 9.19 -4.82
N ASP A 33 -3.85 8.50 -3.78
CA ASP A 33 -3.37 8.69 -2.41
C ASP A 33 -2.08 7.89 -2.16
N VAL A 34 -1.65 7.10 -3.15
CA VAL A 34 -0.49 6.24 -3.07
C VAL A 34 0.57 6.72 -4.05
N THR A 35 1.37 7.70 -3.64
CA THR A 35 2.54 8.16 -4.38
C THR A 35 3.81 7.58 -3.76
N GLN A 36 4.64 6.93 -4.58
CA GLN A 36 5.92 6.38 -4.15
C GLN A 36 6.89 7.49 -3.70
N GLY A 37 7.54 7.28 -2.56
CA GLY A 37 8.63 8.13 -2.09
C GLY A 37 10.00 7.71 -2.64
N ILE A 38 11.05 7.87 -1.83
CA ILE A 38 12.42 7.55 -2.24
C ILE A 38 12.77 6.06 -2.22
N LEU A 39 11.87 5.22 -1.68
CA LEU A 39 12.12 3.80 -1.46
C LEU A 39 11.85 2.99 -2.72
N GLY A 40 12.70 2.00 -3.02
CA GLY A 40 12.52 1.08 -4.15
C GLY A 40 11.44 0.02 -3.93
N ASN A 41 10.26 0.42 -3.44
CA ASN A 41 9.15 -0.46 -3.07
C ASN A 41 7.90 -0.28 -3.94
N CYS A 42 8.06 0.11 -5.20
CA CYS A 42 6.95 0.28 -6.15
C CYS A 42 6.01 -0.93 -6.20
N TRP A 43 6.54 -2.14 -5.99
CA TRP A 43 5.78 -3.39 -5.88
C TRP A 43 4.69 -3.34 -4.79
N PHE A 44 4.97 -2.73 -3.64
CA PHE A 44 4.01 -2.56 -2.56
C PHE A 44 3.05 -1.39 -2.82
N VAL A 45 3.59 -0.24 -3.27
CA VAL A 45 2.79 0.95 -3.63
C VAL A 45 1.74 0.60 -4.69
N SER A 46 2.10 -0.17 -5.72
CA SER A 46 1.16 -0.63 -6.75
C SER A 46 0.08 -1.57 -6.19
N ALA A 47 0.42 -2.43 -5.22
CA ALA A 47 -0.57 -3.26 -4.55
C ALA A 47 -1.56 -2.43 -3.71
N CYS A 48 -1.08 -1.42 -2.99
CA CYS A 48 -1.94 -0.49 -2.24
C CYS A 48 -2.88 0.30 -3.17
N SER A 49 -2.39 0.72 -4.34
CA SER A 49 -3.25 1.38 -5.34
C SER A 49 -4.32 0.44 -5.91
N ALA A 50 -4.02 -0.85 -6.08
CA ALA A 50 -5.05 -1.81 -6.47
C ALA A 50 -6.07 -2.05 -5.36
N LEU A 51 -5.61 -2.10 -4.10
CA LEU A 51 -6.44 -2.33 -2.91
C LEU A 51 -7.59 -1.32 -2.80
N THR A 52 -7.40 -0.06 -3.21
CA THR A 52 -8.45 0.99 -3.14
C THR A 52 -9.68 0.66 -4.00
N HIS A 53 -9.57 -0.26 -4.96
CA HIS A 53 -10.71 -0.68 -5.79
C HIS A 53 -11.56 -1.77 -5.14
N ASN A 54 -11.13 -2.32 -4.00
CA ASN A 54 -11.86 -3.34 -3.26
C ASN A 54 -12.01 -2.91 -1.80
N GLU A 55 -13.15 -2.28 -1.49
CA GLU A 55 -13.46 -1.75 -0.17
C GLU A 55 -13.48 -2.84 0.92
N GLU A 56 -13.97 -4.05 0.60
CA GLU A 56 -13.99 -5.16 1.56
C GLU A 56 -12.57 -5.59 1.97
N LEU A 57 -11.64 -5.66 1.02
CA LEU A 57 -10.23 -5.95 1.30
C LEU A 57 -9.57 -4.78 2.03
N LEU A 58 -9.87 -3.53 1.63
CA LEU A 58 -9.36 -2.35 2.32
C LEU A 58 -9.78 -2.33 3.78
N GLN A 59 -11.04 -2.63 4.10
CA GLN A 59 -11.55 -2.72 5.47
C GLN A 59 -10.96 -3.91 6.25
N LYS A 60 -10.51 -4.97 5.57
CA LYS A 60 -9.72 -6.03 6.23
C LYS A 60 -8.32 -5.54 6.60
N VAL A 61 -7.67 -4.80 5.71
CA VAL A 61 -6.32 -4.27 5.90
C VAL A 61 -6.30 -3.11 6.90
N ILE A 62 -7.32 -2.26 6.90
CA ILE A 62 -7.48 -1.08 7.77
C ILE A 62 -8.78 -1.23 8.56
N PRO A 63 -8.80 -2.11 9.58
CA PRO A 63 -10.03 -2.44 10.31
C PRO A 63 -10.53 -1.25 11.12
N GLU A 64 -11.86 -1.10 11.23
CA GLU A 64 -12.49 -0.07 12.08
C GLU A 64 -11.92 1.33 11.84
N TRP A 65 -11.60 1.68 10.59
CA TRP A 65 -10.81 2.88 10.25
C TRP A 65 -11.41 4.18 10.80
N GLU A 66 -12.74 4.28 10.88
CA GLU A 66 -13.47 5.43 11.46
C GLU A 66 -13.10 5.64 12.94
N THR A 67 -12.86 4.56 13.67
CA THR A 67 -12.43 4.62 15.09
C THR A 67 -10.95 4.96 15.25
N GLN A 68 -10.19 4.93 14.15
CA GLN A 68 -8.77 5.29 14.11
C GLN A 68 -8.54 6.69 13.55
N GLU A 69 -9.58 7.29 12.96
CA GLU A 69 -9.54 8.62 12.37
C GLU A 69 -9.24 9.71 13.41
N TRP A 70 -8.62 10.79 12.96
CA TRP A 70 -8.45 12.03 13.71
C TRP A 70 -9.78 12.78 13.80
N ASP A 71 -10.64 12.30 14.69
CA ASP A 71 -11.91 12.93 15.05
C ASP A 71 -11.80 13.58 16.44
N PRO A 72 -12.19 14.86 16.62
CA PRO A 72 -12.26 15.51 17.94
C PRO A 72 -13.16 14.79 18.96
N SER A 73 -14.17 14.06 18.49
CA SER A 73 -15.08 13.26 19.32
C SER A 73 -14.47 11.94 19.78
N ASN A 74 -13.41 11.48 19.10
CA ASN A 74 -12.68 10.28 19.43
C ASN A 74 -11.38 10.62 20.19
N LYS A 75 -10.99 9.79 21.15
CA LYS A 75 -9.77 10.03 21.93
C LYS A 75 -8.56 9.58 21.12
N TYR A 76 -8.13 10.41 20.17
CA TYR A 76 -6.85 10.23 19.47
C TYR A 76 -5.73 9.96 20.50
N CYS A 77 -5.01 8.87 20.29
CA CYS A 77 -3.88 8.46 21.13
C CYS A 77 -2.60 8.18 20.33
N GLY A 78 -2.57 8.51 19.03
CA GLY A 78 -1.41 8.31 18.16
C GLY A 78 -1.11 6.84 17.87
N ILE A 79 -2.13 5.97 17.91
CA ILE A 79 -1.99 4.52 17.68
C ILE A 79 -2.91 4.10 16.55
N PHE A 80 -2.36 3.34 15.60
CA PHE A 80 -3.05 2.83 14.42
C PHE A 80 -2.81 1.32 14.28
N ARG A 81 -3.77 0.62 13.67
CA ARG A 81 -3.84 -0.83 13.51
C ARG A 81 -4.08 -1.15 12.04
N PHE A 82 -3.26 -2.05 11.52
CA PHE A 82 -3.35 -2.58 10.18
C PHE A 82 -3.31 -4.10 10.25
N ARG A 83 -3.85 -4.79 9.25
CA ARG A 83 -3.77 -6.25 9.15
C ARG A 83 -3.18 -6.66 7.83
N PHE A 84 -2.31 -7.67 7.88
CA PHE A 84 -1.71 -8.28 6.70
C PHE A 84 -1.86 -9.79 6.79
N TRP A 85 -2.09 -10.42 5.64
CA TRP A 85 -2.19 -11.86 5.53
C TRP A 85 -0.82 -12.49 5.51
N ARG A 86 -0.50 -13.35 6.48
CA ARG A 86 0.76 -14.10 6.52
C ARG A 86 0.49 -15.54 6.91
N PHE A 87 1.04 -16.46 6.12
CA PHE A 87 1.05 -17.90 6.41
C PHE A 87 -0.33 -18.50 6.76
N GLY A 88 -1.41 -17.97 6.18
CA GLY A 88 -2.77 -18.50 6.39
C GLY A 88 -3.62 -17.75 7.41
N GLU A 89 -3.12 -16.66 8.00
CA GLU A 89 -3.86 -15.86 8.98
C GLU A 89 -3.66 -14.35 8.79
N TRP A 90 -4.62 -13.57 9.26
CA TRP A 90 -4.51 -12.11 9.32
C TRP A 90 -3.78 -11.70 10.60
N ILE A 91 -2.57 -11.13 10.43
CA ILE A 91 -1.75 -10.64 11.54
C ILE A 91 -2.01 -9.14 11.70
N GLU A 92 -2.35 -8.73 12.93
CA GLU A 92 -2.52 -7.32 13.28
C GLU A 92 -1.18 -6.67 13.65
N ILE A 93 -0.91 -5.53 13.00
CA ILE A 93 0.27 -4.70 13.21
C ILE A 93 -0.17 -3.35 13.76
N VAL A 94 0.21 -3.09 15.00
CA VAL A 94 -0.03 -1.82 15.69
C VAL A 94 1.17 -0.90 15.52
N ILE A 95 0.97 0.34 15.11
CA ILE A 95 2.01 1.36 14.96
C ILE A 95 1.61 2.67 15.64
N ASP A 96 2.60 3.47 15.99
CA ASP A 96 2.38 4.90 16.23
C ASP A 96 2.33 5.69 14.91
N ASP A 97 2.01 6.98 14.94
CA ASP A 97 1.93 7.86 13.76
C ASP A 97 3.20 8.68 13.48
N LEU A 98 4.32 8.31 14.08
CA LEU A 98 5.60 8.98 13.84
C LEU A 98 6.21 8.56 12.50
N LEU A 99 6.24 9.47 11.52
CA LEU A 99 6.67 9.17 10.16
C LEU A 99 8.09 9.70 9.86
N PRO A 100 8.91 8.98 9.07
CA PRO A 100 10.22 9.46 8.63
C PRO A 100 10.11 10.65 7.68
N THR A 101 10.80 11.74 8.00
CA THR A 101 10.70 13.01 7.27
C THR A 101 12.07 13.60 6.94
N LYS A 102 12.08 14.44 5.92
CA LYS A 102 13.20 15.32 5.57
C LYS A 102 12.64 16.66 5.14
N ASP A 103 13.15 17.73 5.75
CA ASP A 103 12.70 19.11 5.49
C ASP A 103 11.18 19.28 5.65
N GLY A 104 10.59 18.65 6.67
CA GLY A 104 9.15 18.69 6.95
C GLY A 104 8.28 17.89 5.98
N LYS A 105 8.87 17.07 5.09
CA LYS A 105 8.15 16.27 4.10
C LYS A 105 8.37 14.78 4.31
N LEU A 106 7.33 13.99 4.03
CA LEU A 106 7.38 12.52 4.06
C LEU A 106 8.40 11.99 3.05
N LEU A 107 9.27 11.10 3.52
CA LEU A 107 10.30 10.46 2.69
C LEU A 107 9.77 9.32 1.83
N PHE A 108 8.79 8.57 2.35
CA PHE A 108 8.28 7.35 1.73
C PHE A 108 6.89 7.57 1.12
N ALA A 109 6.01 6.56 1.10
CA ALA A 109 4.68 6.67 0.52
C ALA A 109 3.90 7.85 1.11
N ARG A 110 3.16 8.56 0.26
CA ARG A 110 2.33 9.71 0.64
C ARG A 110 1.17 9.91 -0.31
N SER A 111 0.13 10.58 0.17
CA SER A 111 -0.95 11.08 -0.69
C SER A 111 -0.51 12.33 -1.46
N LYS A 112 -1.23 12.63 -2.54
CA LYS A 112 -1.19 13.95 -3.18
C LYS A 112 -1.94 15.00 -2.36
N THR A 113 -2.85 14.56 -1.50
CA THR A 113 -3.56 15.38 -0.53
C THR A 113 -2.69 15.52 0.71
N ASP A 114 -2.26 16.74 1.02
CA ASP A 114 -1.21 16.98 2.02
C ASP A 114 -1.58 16.52 3.45
N ASN A 115 -2.88 16.48 3.77
CA ASN A 115 -3.36 16.07 5.09
C ASN A 115 -3.88 14.63 5.15
N GLU A 116 -3.62 13.79 4.16
CA GLU A 116 -4.07 12.39 4.12
C GLU A 116 -2.92 11.40 4.36
N PHE A 117 -3.09 10.48 5.33
CA PHE A 117 -1.99 9.68 5.87
C PHE A 117 -2.16 8.17 5.82
N TRP A 118 -3.30 7.61 5.35
CA TRP A 118 -3.50 6.15 5.37
C TRP A 118 -2.38 5.39 4.63
N SER A 119 -1.92 5.90 3.48
CA SER A 119 -0.91 5.22 2.66
C SER A 119 0.47 5.22 3.33
N ALA A 120 0.85 6.35 3.95
CA ALA A 120 2.10 6.50 4.70
C ALA A 120 2.13 5.58 5.94
N LEU A 121 1.02 5.53 6.68
CA LEU A 121 0.88 4.68 7.86
C LEU A 121 0.82 3.20 7.49
N LEU A 122 0.11 2.84 6.42
CA LEU A 122 0.05 1.48 5.92
C LEU A 122 1.45 0.95 5.53
N GLU A 123 2.22 1.77 4.81
CA GLU A 123 3.61 1.44 4.47
C GLU A 123 4.50 1.29 5.71
N LYS A 124 4.31 2.13 6.73
CA LYS A 124 5.02 1.99 8.00
C LYS A 124 4.68 0.68 8.71
N ALA A 125 3.40 0.29 8.74
CA ALA A 125 2.98 -0.98 9.32
C ALA A 125 3.57 -2.16 8.54
N PHE A 126 3.62 -2.06 7.21
CA PHE A 126 4.25 -3.06 6.36
C PHE A 126 5.77 -3.13 6.59
N ALA A 127 6.46 -2.00 6.70
CA ALA A 127 7.87 -1.94 7.08
C ALA A 127 8.12 -2.59 8.45
N LYS A 128 7.23 -2.39 9.42
CA LYS A 128 7.31 -3.06 10.73
C LYS A 128 7.14 -4.58 10.61
N LEU A 129 6.20 -5.04 9.78
CA LEU A 129 6.01 -6.47 9.50
C LEU A 129 7.28 -7.11 8.92
N TYR A 130 7.97 -6.39 8.03
CA TYR A 130 9.22 -6.82 7.39
C TYR A 130 10.48 -6.43 8.18
N GLY A 131 10.33 -5.85 9.38
CA GLY A 131 11.40 -5.45 10.29
C GLY A 131 11.83 -3.99 10.18
N CYS A 132 12.05 -3.47 8.97
CA CYS A 132 12.34 -2.05 8.73
C CYS A 132 12.01 -1.64 7.28
N TYR A 133 12.05 -0.32 6.99
CA TYR A 133 11.84 0.20 5.64
C TYR A 133 12.86 -0.31 4.61
N GLU A 134 14.13 -0.49 4.98
CA GLU A 134 15.18 -0.97 4.05
C GLU A 134 14.85 -2.35 3.47
N ASN A 135 14.16 -3.18 4.25
CA ASN A 135 13.75 -4.52 3.83
C ASN A 135 12.60 -4.52 2.81
N LEU A 136 11.98 -3.36 2.53
CA LEU A 136 10.96 -3.24 1.50
C LEU A 136 11.54 -3.00 0.10
N VAL A 137 12.85 -2.79 -0.04
CA VAL A 137 13.47 -2.55 -1.35
C VAL A 137 13.54 -3.86 -2.16
N GLY A 138 13.03 -3.82 -3.39
CA GLY A 138 13.21 -4.92 -4.35
C GLY A 138 12.35 -6.17 -4.09
N GLY A 139 11.23 -6.03 -3.40
CA GLY A 139 10.26 -7.12 -3.22
C GLY A 139 9.43 -7.42 -4.49
N GLN A 140 8.54 -8.41 -4.38
CA GLN A 140 7.72 -8.88 -5.50
C GLN A 140 6.26 -8.46 -5.34
N LEU A 141 5.67 -7.93 -6.41
CA LEU A 141 4.28 -7.47 -6.45
C LEU A 141 3.29 -8.58 -6.05
N SER A 142 3.54 -9.83 -6.45
CA SER A 142 2.73 -10.98 -6.04
C SER A 142 2.65 -11.16 -4.54
N ASP A 143 3.76 -10.94 -3.84
CA ASP A 143 3.84 -11.09 -2.38
C ASP A 143 3.05 -9.97 -1.70
N ALA A 144 3.17 -8.73 -2.18
CA ALA A 144 2.36 -7.63 -1.66
C ALA A 144 0.86 -7.86 -1.89
N LEU A 145 0.46 -8.31 -3.09
CA LEU A 145 -0.94 -8.61 -3.39
C LEU A 145 -1.48 -9.71 -2.49
N GLN A 146 -0.69 -10.75 -2.21
CA GLN A 146 -1.06 -11.79 -1.27
C GLN A 146 -1.19 -11.25 0.16
N ASP A 147 -0.21 -10.47 0.62
CA ASP A 147 -0.19 -9.91 1.97
C ASP A 147 -1.38 -8.95 2.24
N VAL A 148 -1.88 -8.23 1.23
CA VAL A 148 -3.01 -7.29 1.38
C VAL A 148 -4.37 -7.89 1.05
N SER A 149 -4.44 -9.11 0.50
CA SER A 149 -5.72 -9.73 0.10
C SER A 149 -6.01 -11.08 0.76
N GLY A 150 -4.99 -11.82 1.14
CA GLY A 150 -5.08 -13.24 1.49
C GLY A 150 -5.41 -14.18 0.34
N GLY A 151 -5.43 -13.66 -0.90
CA GLY A 151 -5.66 -14.43 -2.11
C GLY A 151 -4.40 -15.10 -2.66
N VAL A 152 -4.55 -15.70 -3.84
CA VAL A 152 -3.43 -16.29 -4.61
C VAL A 152 -3.09 -15.36 -5.76
N ALA A 153 -1.83 -14.92 -5.84
CA ALA A 153 -1.37 -14.08 -6.93
C ALA A 153 -1.03 -14.94 -8.17
N GLU A 154 -1.53 -14.52 -9.33
CA GLU A 154 -1.20 -15.12 -10.63
C GLU A 154 -0.52 -14.07 -11.52
N THR A 155 0.59 -14.44 -12.16
CA THR A 155 1.28 -13.56 -13.13
C THR A 155 0.98 -13.99 -14.54
N ILE A 156 0.35 -13.11 -15.30
CA ILE A 156 -0.01 -13.34 -16.70
C ILE A 156 0.96 -12.61 -17.62
N SER A 157 1.66 -13.36 -18.48
CA SER A 157 2.49 -12.76 -19.53
C SER A 157 1.63 -12.37 -20.73
N VAL A 158 1.40 -11.07 -20.90
CA VAL A 158 0.64 -10.52 -22.04
C VAL A 158 1.24 -10.98 -23.37
N LYS A 159 2.56 -10.92 -23.55
CA LYS A 159 3.24 -11.37 -24.77
C LYS A 159 2.93 -12.83 -25.11
N LYS A 160 3.00 -13.75 -24.13
CA LYS A 160 2.71 -15.18 -24.36
C LYS A 160 1.27 -15.41 -24.81
N ILE A 161 0.31 -14.65 -24.26
CA ILE A 161 -1.09 -14.73 -24.68
C ILE A 161 -1.26 -14.16 -26.08
N LEU A 162 -0.61 -13.02 -26.37
CA LEU A 162 -0.68 -12.35 -27.65
C LEU A 162 0.09 -13.05 -28.79
N ASP A 163 0.91 -14.06 -28.50
CA ASP A 163 1.65 -14.82 -29.51
C ASP A 163 0.92 -16.12 -30.00
N GLY A 164 -0.02 -16.72 -29.25
CA GLY A 164 -0.51 -18.11 -29.50
C GLY A 164 -1.79 -18.47 -30.32
N THR A 165 -2.64 -17.56 -30.82
CA THR A 165 -4.01 -17.79 -31.37
C THR A 165 -4.58 -16.59 -32.18
N LYS A 166 -5.76 -16.71 -32.82
CA LYS A 166 -6.46 -15.62 -33.55
C LYS A 166 -7.45 -14.79 -32.69
N ASP A 167 -8.04 -15.38 -31.63
CA ASP A 167 -9.03 -14.73 -30.72
C ASP A 167 -8.42 -14.30 -29.37
N LYS A 168 -7.26 -13.65 -29.39
CA LYS A 168 -6.42 -13.40 -28.20
C LYS A 168 -6.96 -12.32 -27.27
N ASP A 169 -7.46 -11.25 -27.86
CA ASP A 169 -7.84 -10.05 -27.13
C ASP A 169 -9.13 -10.30 -26.34
N GLU A 170 -10.07 -11.07 -26.92
CA GLU A 170 -11.28 -11.50 -26.23
C GLU A 170 -10.96 -12.40 -25.05
N LYS A 171 -10.07 -13.39 -25.20
CA LYS A 171 -9.73 -14.31 -24.11
C LYS A 171 -9.07 -13.59 -22.93
N LEU A 172 -8.11 -12.70 -23.19
CA LEU A 172 -7.45 -11.93 -22.14
C LEU A 172 -8.46 -10.99 -21.45
N PHE A 173 -9.28 -10.31 -22.23
CA PHE A 173 -10.29 -9.41 -21.70
C PHE A 173 -11.30 -10.16 -20.82
N HIS A 174 -11.83 -11.30 -21.27
CA HIS A 174 -12.76 -12.12 -20.49
C HIS A 174 -12.14 -12.64 -19.20
N LEU A 175 -10.86 -13.01 -19.21
CA LEU A 175 -10.14 -13.44 -18.01
C LEU A 175 -10.00 -12.29 -17.00
N ILE A 176 -9.51 -11.13 -17.45
CA ILE A 176 -9.35 -9.94 -16.60
C ILE A 176 -10.70 -9.48 -16.06
N ARG A 177 -11.71 -9.40 -16.92
CA ARG A 177 -13.08 -9.03 -16.54
C ARG A 177 -13.67 -9.99 -15.51
N GLY A 178 -13.52 -11.30 -15.72
CA GLY A 178 -14.01 -12.29 -14.78
C GLY A 178 -13.27 -12.27 -13.43
N ALA A 179 -11.99 -11.89 -13.42
CA ALA A 179 -11.24 -11.67 -12.19
C ALA A 179 -11.72 -10.39 -11.47
N PHE A 180 -11.91 -9.30 -12.21
CA PHE A 180 -12.40 -8.03 -11.69
C PHE A 180 -13.80 -8.16 -11.07
N GLU A 181 -14.73 -8.81 -11.76
CA GLU A 181 -16.10 -9.07 -11.27
C GLU A 181 -16.13 -9.94 -10.01
N LYS A 182 -15.09 -10.73 -9.76
CA LYS A 182 -14.91 -11.52 -8.52
C LYS A 182 -14.17 -10.76 -7.42
N GLY A 183 -13.89 -9.47 -7.62
CA GLY A 183 -13.18 -8.63 -6.66
C GLY A 183 -11.67 -8.87 -6.60
N ALA A 184 -11.06 -9.49 -7.62
CA ALA A 184 -9.62 -9.67 -7.66
C ALA A 184 -8.88 -8.32 -7.78
N LEU A 185 -7.74 -8.22 -7.11
CA LEU A 185 -6.81 -7.10 -7.31
C LEU A 185 -6.00 -7.34 -8.58
N ILE A 186 -6.04 -6.39 -9.51
CA ILE A 186 -5.38 -6.51 -10.82
C ILE A 186 -4.37 -5.38 -10.96
N VAL A 187 -3.13 -5.74 -11.26
CA VAL A 187 -2.05 -4.79 -11.51
C VAL A 187 -1.37 -5.15 -12.81
N ALA A 188 -1.19 -4.16 -13.68
CA ALA A 188 -0.39 -4.28 -14.88
C ALA A 188 0.97 -3.61 -14.67
N ALA A 189 2.04 -4.25 -15.13
CA ALA A 189 3.39 -3.73 -15.02
C ALA A 189 4.12 -3.83 -16.36
N ILE A 190 5.00 -2.87 -16.62
CA ILE A 190 5.86 -2.84 -17.79
C ILE A 190 7.29 -3.12 -17.34
N ALA A 191 7.88 -4.21 -17.82
CA ALA A 191 9.28 -4.51 -17.54
C ALA A 191 10.19 -3.54 -18.28
N VAL A 192 10.94 -2.72 -17.53
CA VAL A 192 11.97 -1.86 -18.10
C VAL A 192 13.20 -2.71 -18.41
N SER A 193 13.52 -2.84 -19.68
CA SER A 193 14.76 -3.49 -20.12
C SER A 193 15.88 -2.45 -20.05
N VAL A 194 16.68 -2.48 -18.98
CA VAL A 194 17.88 -1.63 -18.90
C VAL A 194 18.99 -2.35 -19.65
N PHE A 195 19.31 -1.88 -20.85
CA PHE A 195 20.51 -2.33 -21.57
C PHE A 195 21.71 -1.65 -20.89
N PHE A 196 22.57 -2.45 -20.25
CA PHE A 196 23.89 -2.03 -19.77
C PHE A 196 24.94 -2.20 -20.86
#